data_AF-A0A381XVP3-F1
#
_entry.id   AF-A0A381XVP3-F1
#
_cell.length_a   1.000
_cell.length_b   1.000
_cell.length_c   1.000
_cell.angle_alpha   90.00
_cell.angle_beta   90.00
_cell.angle_gamma   90.00
#
_symmetry.space_group_name_H-M   'P 1'
#
loop_
_entity.id
_entity.type
_entity.pdbx_description
1 polymer ?
#
loop_
_entity_poly.entity_id
_entity_poly.type
_entity_poly.pdbx_seq_one_letter_code
_entity_poly.pdbx_strand_id
1 'polypeptide(L)'
;SEHPIIYLNSIKNIIGDDKDQPSAILLNALEKISNQNPKREDDQELLDQVAKNGIGLTVFISDLIESCENHDYERMEKEAARLQLVSDNGLSGFEILIEIALQDFNRLGLFAYHLHRTMNFKKELVVIWYYTRCLIKEIVKKELPYYHENIDIKFDFDKNIYSNQIEVLTSAHRLWNIDSIRHAGFTQKISYWLSTHKSVPQRFDDDKTTEDLKVYSKSGGRFFIEIAEELIDNPNKIVELEALRYLSHNASPIHFSYISNRIMSLIQ
;
A
#
# COMPACT_ATOMS: atom_id res chain seq x y z
N SER A 1 -10.51 4.79 -10.70
CA SER A 1 -10.93 4.02 -9.50
C SER A 1 -9.69 3.43 -8.86
N GLU A 2 -9.69 3.31 -7.54
CA GLU A 2 -8.57 2.68 -6.80
C GLU A 2 -8.51 1.18 -7.08
N HIS A 3 -7.31 0.61 -6.99
CA HIS A 3 -7.10 -0.81 -7.27
C HIS A 3 -7.77 -1.69 -6.20
N PRO A 4 -8.50 -2.78 -6.56
CA PRO A 4 -9.27 -3.59 -5.60
C PRO A 4 -8.48 -4.11 -4.39
N ILE A 5 -7.18 -4.35 -4.57
CA ILE A 5 -6.26 -4.82 -3.52
C ILE A 5 -6.17 -3.88 -2.31
N ILE A 6 -6.39 -2.57 -2.52
CA ILE A 6 -6.36 -1.56 -1.46
C ILE A 6 -7.51 -1.87 -0.50
N TYR A 7 -8.73 -1.88 -1.04
CA TYR A 7 -9.95 -2.17 -0.30
C TYR A 7 -9.97 -3.56 0.34
N LEU A 8 -9.54 -4.61 -0.39
CA LEU A 8 -9.45 -5.97 0.15
C LEU A 8 -8.55 -6.05 1.39
N ASN A 9 -7.39 -5.39 1.34
CA ASN A 9 -6.49 -5.33 2.50
C ASN A 9 -7.05 -4.48 3.63
N SER A 10 -7.75 -3.39 3.31
CA SER A 10 -8.38 -2.54 4.33
C SER A 10 -9.39 -3.33 5.15
N ILE A 11 -10.30 -4.06 4.48
CA ILE A 11 -11.24 -4.96 5.16
C ILE A 11 -10.49 -6.02 5.98
N LYS A 12 -9.49 -6.69 5.39
CA LYS A 12 -8.72 -7.74 6.08
C LYS A 12 -8.08 -7.23 7.38
N ASN A 13 -7.58 -5.99 7.38
CA ASN A 13 -6.96 -5.39 8.56
C ASN A 13 -7.98 -5.08 9.65
N ILE A 14 -9.18 -4.61 9.27
CA ILE A 14 -10.28 -4.31 10.21
C ILE A 14 -10.85 -5.60 10.80
N ILE A 15 -11.15 -6.62 9.98
CA ILE A 15 -11.63 -7.93 10.47
C ILE A 15 -10.64 -8.54 11.47
N GLY A 16 -9.34 -8.29 11.27
CA GLY A 16 -8.28 -8.78 12.14
C GLY A 16 -8.35 -8.31 13.60
N ASP A 17 -9.21 -7.33 13.92
CA ASP A 17 -9.47 -6.87 15.30
C ASP A 17 -10.22 -7.91 16.15
N ASP A 18 -11.01 -8.77 15.51
CA ASP A 18 -11.74 -9.85 16.16
C ASP A 18 -11.57 -11.15 15.35
N LYS A 19 -10.49 -11.87 15.66
CA LYS A 19 -10.15 -13.13 14.99
C LYS A 19 -11.01 -14.31 15.44
N ASP A 20 -11.57 -14.23 16.64
CA ASP A 20 -12.39 -15.30 17.22
C ASP A 20 -13.81 -15.25 16.67
N GLN A 21 -14.33 -14.04 16.38
CA GLN A 21 -15.65 -13.81 15.78
C GLN A 21 -15.58 -12.83 14.60
N PRO A 22 -14.94 -13.21 13.47
CA PRO A 22 -14.81 -12.31 12.33
C PRO A 22 -16.18 -11.94 11.73
N SER A 23 -16.30 -10.71 11.24
CA SER A 23 -17.55 -10.22 10.64
C SER A 23 -17.91 -10.99 9.36
N ALA A 24 -19.07 -11.64 9.37
CA ALA A 24 -19.61 -12.32 8.19
C ALA A 24 -19.93 -11.34 7.04
N ILE A 25 -20.40 -10.12 7.37
CA ILE A 25 -20.72 -9.09 6.38
C ILE A 25 -19.45 -8.72 5.60
N LEU A 26 -18.37 -8.44 6.33
CA LEU A 26 -17.10 -8.05 5.72
C LEU A 26 -16.43 -9.21 4.96
N LEU A 27 -16.54 -10.45 5.46
CA LEU A 27 -16.05 -11.64 4.75
C LEU A 27 -16.77 -11.87 3.42
N ASN A 28 -18.10 -11.74 3.39
CA ASN A 28 -18.89 -11.86 2.17
C ASN A 28 -18.52 -10.78 1.14
N ALA A 29 -18.23 -9.56 1.58
CA ALA A 29 -17.74 -8.50 0.71
C ALA A 29 -16.40 -8.88 0.04
N LEU A 30 -15.44 -9.39 0.82
CA LEU A 30 -14.15 -9.87 0.30
C LEU A 30 -14.32 -10.94 -0.77
N GLU A 31 -15.19 -11.93 -0.55
CA GLU A 31 -15.48 -13.00 -1.51
C GLU A 31 -16.03 -12.41 -2.82
N LYS A 32 -17.02 -11.52 -2.71
CA LYS A 32 -17.64 -10.88 -3.87
C LYS A 32 -16.60 -10.14 -4.72
N ILE A 33 -15.75 -9.32 -4.10
CA ILE A 33 -14.75 -8.50 -4.80
C ILE A 33 -13.65 -9.36 -5.43
N SER A 34 -13.19 -10.39 -4.72
CA SER A 34 -12.11 -11.26 -5.19
C SER A 34 -12.47 -12.02 -6.46
N ASN A 35 -13.78 -12.23 -6.70
CA ASN A 35 -14.30 -12.96 -7.85
C ASN A 35 -14.82 -12.05 -8.98
N GLN A 36 -14.68 -10.72 -8.88
CA GLN A 36 -15.19 -9.77 -9.89
C GLN A 36 -14.35 -9.71 -11.17
N ASN A 37 -13.06 -10.01 -11.08
CA ASN A 37 -12.12 -9.86 -12.19
C ASN A 37 -11.67 -11.23 -12.70
N PRO A 38 -11.55 -11.41 -14.03
CA PRO A 38 -11.01 -12.64 -14.59
C PRO A 38 -9.55 -12.81 -14.16
N LYS A 39 -9.13 -14.07 -14.08
CA LYS A 39 -7.72 -14.40 -13.87
C LYS A 39 -6.93 -14.03 -15.12
N ARG A 40 -5.69 -13.58 -14.90
CA ARG A 40 -4.71 -13.40 -15.98
C ARG A 40 -4.11 -14.77 -16.33
N GLU A 41 -3.95 -15.07 -17.61
CA GLU A 41 -3.58 -16.41 -18.10
C GLU A 41 -2.23 -16.47 -18.82
N ASP A 42 -1.67 -15.31 -19.21
CA ASP A 42 -0.47 -15.19 -20.04
C ASP A 42 0.83 -15.03 -19.23
N ASP A 43 0.77 -15.12 -17.90
CA ASP A 43 1.95 -14.95 -17.03
C ASP A 43 3.03 -16.01 -17.27
N GLN A 44 2.64 -17.28 -17.40
CA GLN A 44 3.58 -18.38 -17.60
C GLN A 44 4.19 -18.32 -19.00
N GLU A 45 3.40 -17.96 -20.01
CA GLU A 45 3.88 -17.83 -21.39
C GLU A 45 5.00 -16.78 -21.47
N LEU A 46 4.82 -15.62 -20.82
CA LEU A 46 5.84 -14.57 -20.79
C LEU A 46 7.13 -15.06 -20.12
N LEU A 47 7.03 -15.70 -18.94
CA LEU A 47 8.20 -16.25 -18.25
C LEU A 47 8.93 -17.30 -19.11
N ASP A 48 8.20 -18.18 -19.78
CA ASP A 48 8.77 -19.22 -20.65
C ASP A 48 9.47 -18.61 -21.88
N GLN A 49 8.91 -17.56 -22.47
CA GLN A 49 9.53 -16.84 -23.59
C GLN A 49 10.84 -16.17 -23.16
N VAL A 50 10.85 -15.52 -21.99
CA VAL A 50 12.06 -14.89 -21.44
C VAL A 50 13.12 -15.93 -21.08
N ALA A 51 12.71 -17.04 -20.48
CA ALA A 51 13.58 -18.17 -20.15
C ALA A 51 14.32 -18.72 -21.38
N LYS A 52 13.58 -18.98 -22.48
CA LYS A 52 14.14 -19.44 -23.75
C LYS A 52 15.17 -18.47 -24.34
N ASN A 53 14.96 -17.18 -24.14
CA ASN A 53 15.76 -16.12 -24.74
C ASN A 53 17.00 -15.70 -23.93
N GLY A 54 17.22 -16.19 -22.70
CA GLY A 54 18.24 -15.54 -21.86
C GLY A 54 18.67 -16.13 -20.52
N ILE A 55 18.41 -17.41 -20.17
CA ILE A 55 18.86 -17.99 -18.89
C ILE A 55 20.40 -17.94 -18.68
N GLY A 56 21.20 -17.68 -19.73
CA GLY A 56 22.66 -17.53 -19.65
C GLY A 56 23.21 -16.09 -19.69
N LEU A 57 22.36 -15.06 -19.76
CA LEU A 57 22.79 -13.67 -19.92
C LEU A 57 22.80 -12.93 -18.58
N THR A 58 23.84 -12.12 -18.35
CA THR A 58 23.90 -11.21 -17.20
C THR A 58 22.66 -10.32 -17.15
N VAL A 59 22.04 -10.23 -15.97
CA VAL A 59 20.86 -9.40 -15.72
C VAL A 59 21.29 -8.20 -14.87
N PHE A 60 20.97 -6.99 -15.34
CA PHE A 60 21.31 -5.76 -14.62
C PHE A 60 20.05 -5.06 -14.11
N ILE A 61 20.11 -4.61 -12.86
CA ILE A 61 19.04 -3.80 -12.25
C ILE A 61 18.83 -2.49 -13.03
N SER A 62 19.91 -1.91 -13.57
CA SER A 62 19.85 -0.70 -14.37
C SER A 62 18.97 -0.84 -15.62
N ASP A 63 18.88 -2.03 -16.22
CA ASP A 63 18.07 -2.23 -17.43
C ASP A 63 16.58 -2.08 -17.11
N LEU A 64 16.14 -2.58 -15.94
CA LEU A 64 14.78 -2.38 -15.46
C LEU A 64 14.52 -0.90 -15.12
N ILE A 65 15.44 -0.26 -14.40
CA ILE A 65 15.31 1.18 -14.05
C ILE A 65 15.20 2.03 -15.32
N GLU A 66 16.10 1.83 -16.28
CA GLU A 66 16.13 2.57 -17.55
C GLU A 66 14.82 2.35 -18.34
N SER A 67 14.29 1.13 -18.35
CA SER A 67 13.01 0.85 -19.02
C SER A 67 11.85 1.62 -18.37
N CYS A 68 11.84 1.75 -17.04
CA CYS A 68 10.86 2.55 -16.30
C CYS A 68 10.99 4.05 -16.62
N GLU A 69 12.22 4.58 -16.65
CA GLU A 69 12.50 5.98 -16.98
C GLU A 69 12.11 6.33 -18.42
N ASN A 70 12.33 5.42 -19.36
CA ASN A 70 11.98 5.58 -20.77
C ASN A 70 10.51 5.27 -21.08
N HIS A 71 9.72 4.88 -20.07
CA HIS A 71 8.33 4.45 -20.25
C HIS A 71 8.14 3.30 -21.25
N ASP A 72 9.13 2.41 -21.36
CA ASP A 72 9.13 1.27 -22.28
C ASP A 72 8.51 0.03 -21.64
N TYR A 73 7.20 -0.14 -21.82
CA TYR A 73 6.43 -1.23 -21.19
C TYR A 73 6.92 -2.63 -21.52
N GLU A 74 7.20 -2.91 -22.81
CA GLU A 74 7.64 -4.23 -23.24
C GLU A 74 8.99 -4.59 -22.60
N ARG A 75 9.90 -3.60 -22.55
CA ARG A 75 11.19 -3.76 -21.88
C ARG A 75 11.03 -3.88 -20.35
N MET A 76 10.13 -3.13 -19.72
CA MET A 76 9.84 -3.28 -18.29
C MET A 76 9.41 -4.71 -17.92
N GLU A 77 8.46 -5.28 -18.65
CA GLU A 77 7.99 -6.66 -18.39
C GLU A 77 9.12 -7.68 -18.59
N LYS A 78 9.89 -7.52 -19.67
CA LYS A 78 10.99 -8.42 -20.00
C LYS A 78 12.11 -8.36 -18.97
N GLU A 79 12.57 -7.19 -18.56
CA GLU A 79 13.66 -7.05 -17.61
C GLU A 79 13.24 -7.44 -16.18
N ALA A 80 11.99 -7.17 -15.79
CA ALA A 80 11.44 -7.66 -14.54
C ALA A 80 11.32 -9.20 -14.53
N ALA A 81 10.89 -9.81 -15.63
CA ALA A 81 10.85 -11.27 -15.77
C ALA A 81 12.25 -11.89 -15.73
N ARG A 82 13.25 -11.26 -16.35
CA ARG A 82 14.66 -11.71 -16.25
C ARG A 82 15.13 -11.70 -14.80
N LEU A 83 14.89 -10.60 -14.07
CA LEU A 83 15.23 -10.50 -12.64
C LEU A 83 14.50 -11.53 -11.79
N GLN A 84 13.22 -11.81 -12.09
CA GLN A 84 12.42 -12.83 -11.41
C GLN A 84 13.03 -14.23 -11.58
N LEU A 85 13.49 -14.58 -12.79
CA LEU A 85 14.00 -15.91 -13.11
C LEU A 85 15.39 -16.20 -12.51
N VAL A 86 16.21 -15.16 -12.30
CA VAL A 86 17.57 -15.31 -11.75
C VAL A 86 17.67 -15.06 -10.24
N SER A 87 16.60 -14.55 -9.62
CA SER A 87 16.56 -14.25 -8.19
C SER A 87 16.15 -15.49 -7.38
N ASP A 88 16.94 -15.85 -6.36
CA ASP A 88 16.68 -17.01 -5.49
C ASP A 88 15.30 -16.95 -4.81
N ASN A 89 14.79 -15.75 -4.56
CA ASN A 89 13.51 -15.52 -3.89
C ASN A 89 12.49 -14.75 -4.75
N GLY A 90 12.86 -14.36 -5.97
CA GLY A 90 11.98 -13.61 -6.89
C GLY A 90 11.68 -12.17 -6.49
N LEU A 91 12.14 -11.71 -5.32
CA LEU A 91 11.77 -10.41 -4.75
C LEU A 91 12.48 -9.24 -5.43
N SER A 92 13.64 -9.49 -6.05
CA SER A 92 14.52 -8.44 -6.56
C SER A 92 13.78 -7.47 -7.48
N GLY A 93 13.10 -7.99 -8.53
CA GLY A 93 12.35 -7.15 -9.47
C GLY A 93 11.17 -6.43 -8.81
N PHE A 94 10.46 -7.11 -7.91
CA PHE A 94 9.32 -6.54 -7.19
C PHE A 94 9.72 -5.34 -6.33
N GLU A 95 10.73 -5.47 -5.48
CA GLU A 95 11.14 -4.39 -4.57
C GLU A 95 11.78 -3.21 -5.31
N ILE A 96 12.50 -3.46 -6.41
CA ILE A 96 12.98 -2.40 -7.31
C ILE A 96 11.80 -1.60 -7.86
N LEU A 97 10.77 -2.28 -8.36
CA LEU A 97 9.58 -1.61 -8.88
C LEU A 97 8.80 -0.87 -7.79
N ILE A 98 8.77 -1.37 -6.55
CA ILE A 98 8.20 -0.61 -5.43
C ILE A 98 9.00 0.69 -5.25
N GLU A 99 10.33 0.62 -5.15
CA GLU A 99 11.19 1.81 -5.00
C GLU A 99 10.95 2.84 -6.12
N ILE A 100 10.83 2.37 -7.36
CA ILE A 100 10.53 3.20 -8.53
C ILE A 100 9.12 3.80 -8.43
N ALA A 101 8.10 3.01 -8.07
CA ALA A 101 6.73 3.49 -7.92
C ALA A 101 6.61 4.60 -6.87
N LEU A 102 7.43 4.57 -5.81
CA LEU A 102 7.43 5.60 -4.76
C LEU A 102 7.93 6.96 -5.25
N GLN A 103 8.52 7.07 -6.46
CA GLN A 103 8.81 8.37 -7.09
C GLN A 103 7.53 9.18 -7.35
N ASP A 104 6.42 8.52 -7.70
CA ASP A 104 5.09 9.14 -7.83
C ASP A 104 4.21 8.76 -6.63
N PHE A 105 4.67 9.13 -5.43
CA PHE A 105 4.07 8.65 -4.18
C PHE A 105 2.57 8.98 -4.05
N ASN A 106 2.14 10.17 -4.51
CA ASN A 106 0.73 10.57 -4.47
C ASN A 106 -0.16 9.65 -5.32
N ARG A 107 0.35 9.12 -6.44
CA ARG A 107 -0.40 8.23 -7.32
C ARG A 107 -0.28 6.77 -6.91
N LEU A 108 0.92 6.34 -6.54
CA LEU A 108 1.25 4.92 -6.40
C LEU A 108 1.55 4.48 -4.97
N GLY A 109 1.81 5.38 -4.02
CA GLY A 109 2.26 5.03 -2.67
C GLY A 109 1.28 4.16 -1.89
N LEU A 110 -0.02 4.51 -1.94
CA LEU A 110 -1.10 3.72 -1.34
C LEU A 110 -1.16 2.30 -1.94
N PHE A 111 -1.21 2.22 -3.27
CA PHE A 111 -1.22 0.94 -3.98
C PHE A 111 0.02 0.09 -3.69
N ALA A 112 1.21 0.69 -3.75
CA ALA A 112 2.49 0.03 -3.52
C ALA A 112 2.56 -0.60 -2.12
N TYR A 113 2.11 0.12 -1.09
CA TYR A 113 2.00 -0.43 0.26
C TYR A 113 1.07 -1.66 0.31
N HIS A 114 -0.15 -1.55 -0.21
CA HIS A 114 -1.11 -2.66 -0.16
C HIS A 114 -0.65 -3.87 -0.99
N LEU A 115 0.00 -3.64 -2.13
CA LEU A 115 0.57 -4.71 -2.94
C LEU A 115 1.72 -5.42 -2.21
N HIS A 116 2.65 -4.66 -1.63
CA HIS A 116 3.76 -5.20 -0.84
C HIS A 116 3.27 -5.98 0.38
N ARG A 117 2.24 -5.47 1.07
CA ARG A 117 1.60 -6.18 2.18
C ARG A 117 1.04 -7.53 1.73
N THR A 118 0.36 -7.55 0.59
CA THR A 118 -0.25 -8.79 0.06
C THR A 118 0.82 -9.81 -0.29
N MET A 119 1.88 -9.38 -0.97
CA MET A 119 3.04 -10.21 -1.30
C MET A 119 3.63 -10.87 -0.05
N ASN A 120 3.76 -10.13 1.05
CA ASN A 120 4.30 -10.66 2.31
C ASN A 120 3.46 -11.81 2.92
N PHE A 121 2.17 -11.95 2.58
CA PHE A 121 1.36 -13.08 3.03
C PHE A 121 1.60 -14.36 2.22
N LYS A 122 2.02 -14.27 0.96
CA LYS A 122 2.25 -15.42 0.08
C LYS A 122 3.49 -15.22 -0.79
N LYS A 123 4.64 -15.67 -0.29
CA LYS A 123 5.98 -15.46 -0.88
C LYS A 123 6.44 -16.57 -1.84
N GLU A 124 5.51 -17.25 -2.50
CA GLU A 124 5.86 -18.22 -3.54
C GLU A 124 6.38 -17.50 -4.79
N LEU A 125 7.47 -17.98 -5.41
CA LEU A 125 8.11 -17.34 -6.57
C LEU A 125 7.11 -16.97 -7.68
N VAL A 126 6.27 -17.93 -8.08
CA VAL A 126 5.25 -17.75 -9.12
C VAL A 126 4.22 -16.67 -8.72
N VAL A 127 3.92 -16.57 -7.42
CA VAL A 127 2.94 -15.59 -6.91
C VAL A 127 3.55 -14.19 -6.86
N ILE A 128 4.84 -14.06 -6.54
CA ILE A 128 5.57 -12.79 -6.58
C ILE A 128 5.53 -12.19 -7.99
N TRP A 129 5.70 -13.00 -9.02
CA TRP A 129 5.56 -12.55 -10.40
C TRP A 129 4.20 -11.90 -10.68
N TYR A 130 3.11 -12.45 -10.13
CA TYR A 130 1.78 -11.86 -10.31
C TYR A 130 1.70 -10.43 -9.77
N TYR A 131 2.32 -10.18 -8.62
CA TYR A 131 2.41 -8.85 -8.02
C TYR A 131 3.36 -7.93 -8.78
N THR A 132 4.53 -8.43 -9.19
CA THR A 132 5.50 -7.70 -10.03
C THR A 132 4.82 -7.16 -11.29
N ARG A 133 4.15 -8.03 -12.04
CA ARG A 133 3.48 -7.65 -13.28
C ARG A 133 2.27 -6.74 -13.04
N CYS A 134 1.55 -6.93 -11.93
CA CYS A 134 0.49 -6.01 -11.50
C CYS A 134 1.05 -4.59 -11.26
N LEU A 135 2.22 -4.47 -10.64
CA LEU A 135 2.86 -3.19 -10.37
C LEU A 135 3.30 -2.48 -11.66
N ILE A 136 3.88 -3.20 -12.62
CA ILE A 136 4.25 -2.66 -13.94
C ILE A 136 3.03 -2.07 -14.64
N LYS A 137 1.90 -2.79 -14.62
CA LYS A 137 0.64 -2.32 -15.23
C LYS A 137 0.05 -1.08 -14.56
N GLU A 138 0.39 -0.79 -13.31
CA GLU A 138 0.02 0.47 -12.65
C GLU A 138 1.04 1.58 -12.91
N ILE A 139 2.34 1.25 -12.96
CA ILE A 139 3.40 2.21 -13.29
C ILE A 139 3.18 2.78 -14.69
N VAL A 140 2.95 1.92 -15.70
CA VAL A 140 2.82 2.30 -17.12
C VAL A 140 1.61 3.19 -17.43
N LYS A 141 0.65 3.34 -16.53
CA LYS A 141 -0.52 4.21 -16.77
C LYS A 141 -0.15 5.68 -16.98
N LYS A 142 1.03 6.09 -16.49
CA LYS A 142 1.55 7.45 -16.63
C LYS A 142 3.06 7.43 -16.45
N GLU A 143 3.78 8.22 -17.24
CA GLU A 143 5.21 8.48 -17.05
C GLU A 143 5.52 8.87 -15.59
N LEU A 144 6.62 8.36 -15.08
CA LEU A 144 7.10 8.67 -13.73
C LEU A 144 7.74 10.07 -13.72
N PRO A 145 7.61 10.82 -12.61
CA PRO A 145 8.33 12.07 -12.46
C PRO A 145 9.84 11.83 -12.43
N TYR A 146 10.61 12.85 -12.80
CA TYR A 146 12.06 12.81 -12.73
C TYR A 146 12.55 12.55 -11.30
N TYR A 147 13.70 11.88 -11.20
CA TYR A 147 14.38 11.66 -9.94
C TYR A 147 14.64 12.97 -9.20
N HIS A 148 14.29 13.00 -7.92
CA HIS A 148 14.47 14.15 -7.05
C HIS A 148 15.70 14.03 -6.17
N GLU A 149 16.30 15.17 -5.81
CA GLU A 149 17.44 15.21 -4.88
C GLU A 149 17.10 14.55 -3.54
N ASN A 150 18.14 14.04 -2.88
CA ASN A 150 18.00 13.37 -1.60
C ASN A 150 17.67 14.38 -0.51
N ILE A 151 16.49 14.23 0.10
CA ILE A 151 16.06 15.04 1.23
C ILE A 151 16.11 14.20 2.49
N ASP A 152 16.76 14.72 3.53
CA ASP A 152 16.85 14.11 4.85
C ASP A 152 15.76 14.67 5.78
N ILE A 153 14.57 14.07 5.74
CA ILE A 153 13.46 14.36 6.65
C ILE A 153 13.11 13.07 7.38
N LYS A 154 13.07 13.11 8.71
CA LYS A 154 12.56 12.01 9.50
C LYS A 154 11.03 11.98 9.46
N PHE A 155 10.46 10.79 9.26
CA PHE A 155 9.02 10.60 9.38
C PHE A 155 8.55 10.86 10.82
N ASP A 156 7.60 11.77 10.97
CA ASP A 156 6.96 12.12 12.24
C ASP A 156 5.45 12.13 12.05
N PHE A 157 4.76 11.17 12.67
CA PHE A 157 3.32 11.03 12.48
C PHE A 157 2.54 12.21 13.04
N ASP A 158 2.84 12.63 14.27
CA ASP A 158 2.10 13.64 15.01
C ASP A 158 2.16 15.01 14.31
N LYS A 159 3.27 15.31 13.64
CA LYS A 159 3.42 16.55 12.85
C LYS A 159 2.64 16.54 11.54
N ASN A 160 2.38 15.35 10.98
CA ASN A 160 1.81 15.22 9.63
C ASN A 160 0.34 14.77 9.63
N ILE A 161 -0.20 14.35 10.77
CA ILE A 161 -1.49 13.67 10.89
C ILE A 161 -2.69 14.45 10.35
N TYR A 162 -2.65 15.78 10.34
CA TYR A 162 -3.75 16.64 9.85
C TYR A 162 -3.83 16.75 8.33
N SER A 163 -3.49 15.65 7.65
CA SER A 163 -3.54 15.53 6.20
C SER A 163 -4.97 15.28 5.72
N ASN A 164 -5.29 15.79 4.54
CA ASN A 164 -6.49 15.39 3.81
C ASN A 164 -6.32 14.02 3.10
N GLN A 165 -5.11 13.44 3.14
CA GLN A 165 -4.75 12.16 2.51
C GLN A 165 -4.20 11.19 3.56
N ILE A 166 -5.02 10.84 4.56
CA ILE A 166 -4.61 10.02 5.71
C ILE A 166 -4.17 8.61 5.25
N GLU A 167 -4.83 8.07 4.23
CA GLU A 167 -4.55 6.77 3.63
C GLU A 167 -3.15 6.72 3.03
N VAL A 168 -2.76 7.79 2.31
CA VAL A 168 -1.44 7.94 1.72
C VAL A 168 -0.39 8.13 2.82
N LEU A 169 -0.68 8.98 3.82
CA LEU A 169 0.22 9.22 4.95
C LEU A 169 0.52 7.94 5.75
N THR A 170 -0.52 7.17 6.08
CA THR A 170 -0.35 5.91 6.82
C THR A 170 0.36 4.84 6.00
N SER A 171 0.12 4.79 4.69
CA SER A 171 0.87 3.93 3.77
C SER A 171 2.35 4.30 3.72
N ALA A 172 2.65 5.60 3.69
CA ALA A 172 4.01 6.12 3.76
C ALA A 172 4.71 5.71 5.06
N HIS A 173 4.05 5.85 6.21
CA HIS A 173 4.63 5.41 7.48
C HIS A 173 4.88 3.90 7.51
N ARG A 174 3.97 3.10 6.97
CA ARG A 174 4.13 1.64 6.96
C ARG A 174 5.25 1.19 6.04
N LEU A 175 5.40 1.80 4.86
CA LEU A 175 6.53 1.58 3.96
C LEU A 175 7.84 2.09 4.58
N TRP A 176 7.80 3.20 5.31
CA TRP A 176 8.95 3.72 6.04
C TRP A 176 9.49 2.72 7.06
N ASN A 177 8.62 1.95 7.70
CA ASN A 177 9.00 0.98 8.74
C ASN A 177 9.06 -0.47 8.25
N ILE A 178 8.98 -0.69 6.94
CA ILE A 178 8.97 -2.04 6.40
C ILE A 178 10.37 -2.65 6.41
N ASP A 179 10.44 -3.94 6.73
CA ASP A 179 11.65 -4.74 6.59
C ASP A 179 11.84 -5.11 5.11
N SER A 180 12.74 -4.39 4.45
CA SER A 180 13.11 -4.59 3.04
C SER A 180 14.59 -4.27 2.86
N ILE A 181 15.26 -5.03 1.99
CA ILE A 181 16.65 -4.73 1.60
C ILE A 181 16.77 -3.40 0.85
N ARG A 182 15.66 -2.88 0.31
CA ARG A 182 15.57 -1.59 -0.40
C ARG A 182 15.03 -0.46 0.48
N HIS A 183 14.96 -0.68 1.79
CA HIS A 183 14.47 0.27 2.78
C HIS A 183 15.04 1.69 2.60
N ALA A 184 16.36 1.82 2.38
CA ALA A 184 17.00 3.13 2.18
C ALA A 184 16.43 3.91 0.98
N GLY A 185 16.13 3.21 -0.11
CA GLY A 185 15.47 3.80 -1.28
C GLY A 185 14.03 4.21 -0.97
N PHE A 186 13.29 3.38 -0.23
CA PHE A 186 11.92 3.69 0.16
C PHE A 186 11.87 4.95 1.04
N THR A 187 12.70 5.00 2.09
CA THR A 187 12.76 6.14 3.00
C THR A 187 13.15 7.42 2.27
N GLN A 188 14.08 7.35 1.31
CA GLN A 188 14.46 8.51 0.52
C GLN A 188 13.28 9.08 -0.30
N LYS A 189 12.49 8.22 -0.97
CA LYS A 189 11.31 8.67 -1.74
C LYS A 189 10.23 9.24 -0.83
N ILE A 190 10.02 8.61 0.33
CA ILE A 190 9.05 9.08 1.32
C ILE A 190 9.49 10.42 1.93
N SER A 191 10.78 10.62 2.23
CA SER A 191 11.31 11.90 2.72
C SER A 191 11.07 13.03 1.73
N TYR A 192 11.31 12.78 0.44
CA TYR A 192 11.01 13.75 -0.60
C TYR A 192 9.51 14.08 -0.62
N TRP A 193 8.64 13.05 -0.64
CA TRP A 193 7.19 13.25 -0.62
C TRP A 193 6.76 14.06 0.61
N LEU A 194 7.25 13.73 1.81
CA LEU A 194 6.97 14.46 3.04
C LEU A 194 7.38 15.94 2.96
N SER A 195 8.50 16.26 2.29
CA SER A 195 8.95 17.66 2.13
C SER A 195 7.95 18.53 1.37
N THR A 196 7.14 17.92 0.52
CA THR A 196 6.09 18.59 -0.27
C THR A 196 4.74 18.59 0.44
N HIS A 197 4.61 17.82 1.52
CA HIS A 197 3.38 17.62 2.25
C HIS A 197 3.09 18.79 3.19
N LYS A 198 1.86 19.32 3.15
CA LYS A 198 1.42 20.39 4.06
C LYS A 198 0.44 19.80 5.08
N SER A 199 0.76 19.97 6.35
CA SER A 199 -0.13 19.63 7.46
C SER A 199 -0.44 20.88 8.25
N VAL A 200 -1.73 21.14 8.51
CA VAL A 200 -2.17 22.29 9.29
C VAL A 200 -2.85 21.75 10.56
N PRO A 201 -2.31 22.02 11.76
CA PRO A 201 -2.90 21.54 12.99
C PRO A 201 -4.36 21.96 13.14
N GLN A 202 -5.21 20.99 13.50
CA GLN A 202 -6.62 21.20 13.77
C GLN A 202 -6.92 20.81 15.23
N ARG A 203 -7.86 21.53 15.86
CA ARG A 203 -8.30 21.25 17.22
C ARG A 203 -9.76 20.87 17.23
N PHE A 204 -10.08 19.82 17.96
CA PHE A 204 -11.43 19.28 18.14
C PHE A 204 -11.64 19.01 19.62
N ASP A 205 -12.88 19.20 20.08
CA ASP A 205 -13.28 18.83 21.43
C ASP A 205 -13.51 17.32 21.54
N ASP A 206 -13.32 16.77 22.73
CA ASP A 206 -13.61 15.36 23.01
C ASP A 206 -15.12 15.10 22.97
N ASP A 207 -15.50 13.96 22.38
CA ASP A 207 -16.87 13.47 22.31
C ASP A 207 -16.95 12.00 22.74
N LYS A 208 -18.14 11.40 22.61
CA LYS A 208 -18.34 9.98 22.95
C LYS A 208 -17.43 9.07 22.11
N THR A 209 -17.32 9.33 20.81
CA THR A 209 -16.49 8.56 19.89
C THR A 209 -15.01 8.62 20.27
N THR A 210 -14.55 9.75 20.83
CA THR A 210 -13.20 9.87 21.40
C THR A 210 -13.01 8.96 22.62
N GLU A 211 -13.99 8.84 23.50
CA GLU A 211 -13.93 7.91 24.65
C GLU A 211 -13.94 6.44 24.18
N ASP A 212 -14.78 6.10 23.22
CA ASP A 212 -14.82 4.75 22.64
C ASP A 212 -13.48 4.40 21.96
N LEU A 213 -12.85 5.36 21.27
CA LEU A 213 -11.52 5.21 20.68
C LEU A 213 -10.42 5.03 21.75
N LYS A 214 -10.50 5.75 22.88
CA LYS A 214 -9.59 5.57 24.03
C LYS A 214 -9.69 4.16 24.62
N VAL A 215 -10.90 3.59 24.68
CA VAL A 215 -11.11 2.20 25.13
C VAL A 215 -10.54 1.23 24.11
N TYR A 216 -10.86 1.42 22.83
CA TYR A 216 -10.37 0.58 21.75
C TYR A 216 -8.83 0.54 21.67
N SER A 217 -8.16 1.70 21.72
CA SER A 217 -6.68 1.76 21.65
C SER A 217 -5.96 0.97 22.77
N LYS A 218 -6.63 0.72 23.89
CA LYS A 218 -6.07 -0.05 25.03
C LYS A 218 -6.41 -1.53 24.97
N SER A 219 -7.57 -1.89 24.44
CA SER A 219 -8.15 -3.22 24.61
C SER A 219 -8.56 -3.92 23.31
N GLY A 220 -8.42 -3.23 22.17
CA GLY A 220 -8.93 -3.70 20.87
C GLY A 220 -10.45 -3.82 20.88
N GLY A 221 -10.96 -4.80 20.14
CA GLY A 221 -12.40 -5.09 20.06
C GLY A 221 -13.02 -4.68 18.73
N ARG A 222 -14.35 -4.63 18.71
CA ARG A 222 -15.14 -4.55 17.47
C ARG A 222 -15.44 -3.15 16.96
N PHE A 223 -14.93 -2.10 17.60
CA PHE A 223 -15.24 -0.70 17.28
C PHE A 223 -15.10 -0.37 15.78
N PHE A 224 -13.95 -0.67 15.16
CA PHE A 224 -13.76 -0.43 13.72
C PHE A 224 -14.49 -1.44 12.83
N ILE A 225 -14.77 -2.65 13.33
CA ILE A 225 -15.54 -3.66 12.59
C ILE A 225 -16.98 -3.20 12.42
N GLU A 226 -17.63 -2.74 13.50
CA GLU A 226 -19.02 -2.29 13.50
C GLU A 226 -19.22 -1.11 12.54
N ILE A 227 -18.31 -0.13 12.57
CA ILE A 227 -18.36 1.01 11.63
C ILE A 227 -18.12 0.54 10.19
N ALA A 228 -17.21 -0.42 9.97
CA ALA A 228 -16.95 -0.94 8.63
C ALA A 228 -18.14 -1.71 8.06
N GLU A 229 -18.92 -2.39 8.89
CA GLU A 229 -20.16 -3.08 8.47
C GLU A 229 -21.19 -2.07 7.94
N GLU A 230 -21.32 -0.90 8.58
CA GLU A 230 -22.21 0.19 8.13
C GLU A 230 -21.72 0.85 6.83
N LEU A 231 -20.41 0.94 6.64
CA LEU A 231 -19.78 1.61 5.50
C LEU A 231 -19.49 0.66 4.32
N ILE A 232 -19.96 -0.59 4.36
CA ILE A 232 -19.51 -1.64 3.44
C ILE A 232 -19.75 -1.32 1.96
N ASP A 233 -20.82 -0.57 1.66
CA ASP A 233 -21.16 -0.16 0.29
C ASP A 233 -20.33 1.04 -0.21
N ASN A 234 -19.44 1.59 0.62
CA ASN A 234 -18.58 2.73 0.30
C ASN A 234 -17.09 2.38 0.45
N PRO A 235 -16.48 1.71 -0.56
CA PRO A 235 -15.09 1.25 -0.49
C PRO A 235 -14.07 2.31 -0.05
N ASN A 236 -14.17 3.53 -0.59
CA ASN A 236 -13.25 4.62 -0.24
C ASN A 236 -13.33 4.98 1.26
N LYS A 237 -14.55 5.02 1.83
CA LYS A 237 -14.74 5.30 3.26
C LYS A 237 -14.14 4.20 4.14
N ILE A 238 -14.15 2.94 3.68
CA ILE A 238 -13.48 1.82 4.37
C ILE A 238 -11.97 1.94 4.33
N VAL A 239 -11.40 2.40 3.21
CA VAL A 239 -9.95 2.64 3.10
C VAL A 239 -9.53 3.75 4.06
N GLU A 240 -10.29 4.86 4.12
CA GLU A 240 -10.04 5.92 5.10
C GLU A 240 -10.19 5.43 6.54
N LEU A 241 -11.24 4.66 6.83
CA LEU A 241 -11.48 4.07 8.15
C LEU A 241 -10.32 3.17 8.61
N GLU A 242 -9.74 2.37 7.72
CA GLU A 242 -8.56 1.55 8.05
C GLU A 242 -7.33 2.41 8.37
N ALA A 243 -7.16 3.51 7.67
CA ALA A 243 -6.07 4.45 7.93
C ALA A 243 -6.25 5.12 9.30
N LEU A 244 -7.48 5.52 9.66
CA LEU A 244 -7.83 6.04 10.99
C LEU A 244 -7.61 5.00 12.10
N ARG A 245 -7.97 3.74 11.86
CA ARG A 245 -7.67 2.60 12.75
C ARG A 245 -6.17 2.44 13.00
N TYR A 246 -5.36 2.63 11.97
CA TYR A 246 -3.91 2.56 12.14
C TYR A 246 -3.36 3.75 12.94
N LEU A 247 -3.86 4.96 12.68
CA LEU A 247 -3.49 6.14 13.46
C LEU A 247 -3.84 5.99 14.94
N SER A 248 -4.98 5.40 15.29
CA SER A 248 -5.39 5.24 16.70
C SER A 248 -4.42 4.39 17.54
N HIS A 249 -3.56 3.60 16.89
CA HIS A 249 -2.54 2.77 17.54
C HIS A 249 -1.12 3.34 17.45
N ASN A 250 -0.85 4.21 16.47
CA ASN A 250 0.52 4.63 16.14
C ASN A 250 0.76 6.13 16.36
N ALA A 251 -0.28 6.95 16.40
CA ALA A 251 -0.20 8.37 16.71
C ALA A 251 -0.33 8.61 18.22
N SER A 252 0.15 9.77 18.68
CA SER A 252 -0.03 10.18 20.07
C SER A 252 -1.52 10.33 20.42
N PRO A 253 -1.96 9.92 21.64
CA PRO A 253 -3.35 10.06 22.09
C PRO A 253 -3.90 11.48 22.06
N ILE A 254 -3.04 12.51 22.00
CA ILE A 254 -3.45 13.91 21.83
C ILE A 254 -4.25 14.16 20.55
N HIS A 255 -4.17 13.24 19.57
CA HIS A 255 -4.85 13.34 18.29
C HIS A 255 -6.17 12.55 18.25
N PHE A 256 -6.61 11.93 19.34
CA PHE A 256 -7.82 11.10 19.32
C PHE A 256 -9.07 11.89 19.00
N SER A 257 -9.19 13.14 19.44
CA SER A 257 -10.31 14.02 19.10
C SER A 257 -10.36 14.32 17.59
N TYR A 258 -9.21 14.44 16.93
CA TYR A 258 -9.13 14.57 15.47
C TYR A 258 -9.58 13.29 14.76
N ILE A 259 -9.05 12.14 15.19
CA ILE A 259 -9.39 10.83 14.61
C ILE A 259 -10.89 10.57 14.77
N SER A 260 -11.43 10.82 15.97
CA SER A 260 -12.86 10.73 16.27
C SER A 260 -13.69 11.60 15.34
N ASN A 261 -13.33 12.87 15.18
CA ASN A 261 -14.04 13.78 14.30
C ASN A 261 -14.05 13.29 12.83
N ARG A 262 -12.94 12.74 12.34
CA ARG A 262 -12.86 12.14 11.01
C ARG A 262 -13.76 10.91 10.88
N ILE A 263 -13.77 10.02 11.88
CA ILE A 263 -14.69 8.86 11.91
C ILE A 263 -16.15 9.32 11.85
N MET A 264 -16.52 10.33 12.63
CA MET A 264 -17.88 10.89 12.61
C MET A 264 -18.25 11.46 11.25
N SER A 265 -17.31 12.09 10.54
CA SER A 265 -17.54 12.59 9.17
C SER A 265 -17.73 11.48 8.14
N LEU A 266 -17.20 10.27 8.40
CA LEU A 266 -17.40 9.11 7.52
C LEU A 266 -18.82 8.53 7.64
N ILE A 267 -19.43 8.60 8.81
CA ILE A 267 -20.75 7.98 9.09
C ILE A 267 -21.92 8.93 8.71
N GLN A 268 -21.64 10.21 8.49
CA GLN A 268 -22.60 11.18 7.93
C GLN A 268 -22.78 11.01 6.42
#